data_AF-Q9D305-F1
#
_entry.id   AF-Q9D305-F1
#
_cell.length_a   1.000
_cell.length_b   1.000
_cell.length_c   1.000
_cell.angle_alpha   90.00
_cell.angle_beta   90.00
_cell.angle_gamma   90.00
#
_symmetry.space_group_name_H-M   'P 1'
#
loop_
_entity.id
_entity.type
_entity.pdbx_description
1 polymer ?
#
loop_
_entity_poly.entity_id
_entity_poly.type
_entity_poly.pdbx_seq_one_letter_code
_entity_poly.pdbx_strand_id
1 'polypeptide(L)'
;MPTNCAAAGCAATYNKHINISFHRFPLDPKRRKEWVRLVRRKNFVPGKHTFLCSKHFEASCFDLTGQTRRLKMDAVPTIFDFCTHIKSLKLKSRNLLKTNNSFPPTGPCNLKLNGSQQVLLEHSYAFRNPMEAKKRIIKLEKEIASLRKKMKTCLQRERRATRRWIKATCFVKSLEASNMLPKGISEQILPTALSNLPLEDLKSLEQDQQDKTVPIL
;
A
#
# COMPACT_ATOMS: atom_id res chain seq x y z
N MET A 1 -18.08 0.12 -26.40
CA MET A 1 -18.47 -0.33 -25.03
C MET A 1 -17.36 -1.20 -24.45
N PRO A 2 -17.17 -1.29 -23.12
CA PRO A 2 -16.25 -2.26 -22.53
C PRO A 2 -16.78 -3.67 -22.83
N THR A 3 -15.93 -4.55 -23.38
CA THR A 3 -16.32 -5.93 -23.72
C THR A 3 -16.00 -6.88 -22.58
N ASN A 4 -14.78 -6.76 -22.01
CA ASN A 4 -14.27 -7.65 -20.98
C ASN A 4 -13.39 -6.92 -19.96
N CYS A 5 -13.21 -7.55 -18.79
CA CYS A 5 -12.27 -7.10 -17.77
C CYS A 5 -10.82 -7.50 -18.13
N ALA A 6 -9.89 -6.57 -17.97
CA ALA A 6 -8.46 -6.79 -18.20
C ALA A 6 -7.73 -7.48 -17.04
N ALA A 7 -8.40 -7.82 -15.93
CA ALA A 7 -7.80 -8.57 -14.84
C ALA A 7 -7.59 -10.04 -15.21
N ALA A 8 -6.47 -10.65 -14.84
CA ALA A 8 -6.27 -12.10 -15.03
C ALA A 8 -7.32 -12.88 -14.22
N GLY A 9 -7.93 -13.90 -14.83
CA GLY A 9 -8.96 -14.73 -14.19
C GLY A 9 -10.34 -14.07 -14.01
N CYS A 10 -10.56 -12.85 -14.51
CA CYS A 10 -11.87 -12.20 -14.40
C CYS A 10 -12.73 -12.46 -15.64
N ALA A 11 -13.84 -13.19 -15.46
CA ALA A 11 -14.83 -13.45 -16.52
C ALA A 11 -15.92 -12.36 -16.64
N ALA A 12 -15.73 -11.18 -16.02
CA ALA A 12 -16.73 -10.12 -16.07
C ALA A 12 -16.80 -9.50 -17.48
N THR A 13 -17.94 -9.67 -18.13
CA THR A 13 -18.33 -9.01 -19.38
C THR A 13 -19.39 -7.95 -19.10
N TYR A 14 -19.57 -7.01 -20.02
CA TYR A 14 -20.60 -5.99 -19.88
C TYR A 14 -21.99 -6.62 -20.04
N ASN A 15 -22.80 -6.53 -18.99
CA ASN A 15 -24.18 -6.97 -19.00
C ASN A 15 -25.01 -5.97 -18.19
N LYS A 16 -26.08 -5.42 -18.78
CA LYS A 16 -26.94 -4.40 -18.16
C LYS A 16 -27.62 -4.90 -16.87
N HIS A 17 -27.86 -6.21 -16.76
CA HIS A 17 -28.51 -6.83 -15.60
C HIS A 17 -27.55 -7.09 -14.44
N ILE A 18 -26.24 -6.98 -14.68
CA ILE A 18 -25.22 -7.24 -13.67
C ILE A 18 -24.74 -5.88 -13.12
N ASN A 19 -24.80 -5.70 -11.79
CA ASN A 19 -24.36 -4.48 -11.10
C ASN A 19 -22.81 -4.36 -11.06
N ILE A 20 -22.19 -4.32 -12.24
CA ILE A 20 -20.75 -4.20 -12.44
C ILE A 20 -20.49 -3.02 -13.38
N SER A 21 -19.80 -2.01 -12.89
CA SER A 21 -19.29 -0.90 -13.70
C SER A 21 -17.89 -1.20 -14.22
N PHE A 22 -17.55 -0.66 -15.38
CA PHE A 22 -16.24 -0.81 -16.00
C PHE A 22 -15.51 0.53 -16.00
N HIS A 23 -14.26 0.51 -15.54
CA HIS A 23 -13.44 1.70 -15.35
C HIS A 23 -12.21 1.65 -16.24
N ARG A 24 -11.99 2.74 -16.97
CA ARG A 24 -10.80 2.91 -17.83
C ARG A 24 -9.55 3.06 -16.97
N PHE A 25 -8.42 2.67 -17.54
CA PHE A 25 -7.12 2.97 -16.93
C PHE A 25 -6.92 4.50 -16.83
N PRO A 26 -6.34 5.00 -15.73
CA PRO A 26 -6.10 6.43 -15.54
C PRO A 26 -5.27 7.05 -16.67
N LEU A 27 -5.49 8.35 -16.93
CA LEU A 27 -4.65 9.13 -17.84
C LEU A 27 -3.26 9.37 -17.24
N ASP A 28 -3.20 9.56 -15.92
CA ASP A 28 -1.94 9.74 -15.19
C ASP A 28 -1.02 8.52 -15.37
N PRO A 29 0.23 8.70 -15.86
CA PRO A 29 1.13 7.60 -16.17
C PRO A 29 1.59 6.84 -14.92
N LYS A 30 1.73 7.51 -13.78
CA LYS A 30 2.14 6.85 -12.52
C LYS A 30 1.02 5.93 -12.04
N ARG A 31 -0.24 6.38 -12.12
CA ARG A 31 -1.42 5.60 -11.75
C ARG A 31 -1.66 4.44 -12.69
N ARG A 32 -1.51 4.68 -14.00
CA ARG A 32 -1.58 3.62 -15.01
C ARG A 32 -0.56 2.51 -14.75
N LYS A 33 0.71 2.87 -14.50
CA LYS A 33 1.77 1.90 -14.15
C LYS A 33 1.42 1.08 -12.90
N GLU A 34 0.86 1.73 -11.88
CA GLU A 34 0.44 1.04 -10.65
C GLU A 34 -0.68 0.03 -10.91
N TRP A 35 -1.71 0.42 -11.67
CA TRP A 35 -2.80 -0.51 -12.03
C TRP A 35 -2.28 -1.70 -12.84
N VAL A 36 -1.40 -1.45 -13.82
CA VAL A 36 -0.77 -2.51 -14.63
C VAL A 36 0.03 -3.48 -13.76
N ARG A 37 0.81 -2.97 -12.80
CA ARG A 37 1.56 -3.79 -11.84
C ARG A 37 0.63 -4.68 -11.01
N LEU A 38 -0.50 -4.14 -10.56
CA LEU A 38 -1.46 -4.86 -9.72
C LEU A 38 -2.26 -5.92 -10.50
N VAL A 39 -2.45 -5.75 -11.81
CA VAL A 39 -3.09 -6.75 -12.69
C VAL A 39 -2.23 -8.02 -12.86
N ARG A 40 -0.91 -7.94 -12.62
CA ARG A 40 0.05 -9.06 -12.65
C ARG A 40 0.06 -9.90 -13.95
N ARG A 41 -0.32 -9.33 -15.09
CA ARG A 41 -0.17 -9.97 -16.40
C ARG A 41 1.22 -9.68 -16.98
N LYS A 42 1.92 -10.70 -17.47
CA LYS A 42 3.21 -10.56 -18.15
C LYS A 42 3.03 -9.73 -19.43
N ASN A 43 3.92 -8.77 -19.68
CA ASN A 43 3.95 -7.91 -20.88
C ASN A 43 2.62 -7.18 -21.20
N PHE A 44 1.83 -6.85 -20.17
CA PHE A 44 0.53 -6.21 -20.36
C PHE A 44 0.66 -4.69 -20.51
N VAL A 45 0.22 -4.16 -21.65
CA VAL A 45 0.14 -2.72 -21.92
C VAL A 45 -1.33 -2.33 -22.13
N PRO A 46 -1.91 -1.46 -21.28
CA PRO A 46 -3.31 -1.09 -21.39
C PRO A 46 -3.53 -0.13 -22.56
N GLY A 47 -4.31 -0.57 -23.57
CA GLY A 47 -4.79 0.28 -24.66
C GLY A 47 -5.99 1.15 -24.28
N LYS A 48 -6.50 1.96 -25.23
CA LYS A 48 -7.64 2.89 -25.04
C LYS A 48 -8.93 2.20 -24.56
N HIS A 49 -9.13 0.95 -24.99
CA HIS A 49 -10.32 0.14 -24.69
C HIS A 49 -10.05 -0.94 -23.64
N THR A 50 -9.06 -0.73 -22.77
CA THR A 50 -8.81 -1.63 -21.64
C THR A 50 -9.52 -1.12 -20.39
N PHE A 51 -10.22 -2.03 -19.71
CA PHE A 51 -11.06 -1.70 -18.57
C PHE A 51 -10.85 -2.70 -17.43
N LEU A 52 -10.99 -2.21 -16.19
CA LEU A 52 -11.15 -3.07 -15.01
C LEU A 52 -12.58 -2.95 -14.51
N CYS A 53 -13.18 -4.08 -14.15
CA CYS A 53 -14.52 -4.10 -13.59
C CYS A 53 -14.49 -3.66 -12.11
N SER A 54 -15.64 -3.24 -11.59
CA SER A 54 -15.79 -2.70 -10.23
C SER A 54 -15.42 -3.70 -9.12
N LYS A 55 -15.42 -5.01 -9.41
CA LYS A 55 -15.02 -6.07 -8.47
C LYS A 55 -13.59 -5.93 -7.97
N HIS A 56 -12.72 -5.25 -8.74
CA HIS A 56 -11.31 -5.09 -8.39
C HIS A 56 -11.03 -3.95 -7.41
N PHE A 57 -12.05 -3.14 -7.08
CA PHE A 57 -11.94 -1.97 -6.22
C PHE A 57 -12.83 -2.12 -5.00
N GLU A 58 -12.36 -1.63 -3.86
CA GLU A 58 -13.18 -1.56 -2.65
C GLU A 58 -14.30 -0.53 -2.82
N ALA A 59 -15.44 -0.76 -2.17
CA ALA A 59 -16.59 0.16 -2.19
C ALA A 59 -16.19 1.62 -1.84
N SER A 60 -15.25 1.81 -0.91
CA SER A 60 -14.75 3.13 -0.50
C SER A 60 -13.98 3.90 -1.58
N CYS A 61 -13.54 3.22 -2.64
CA CYS A 61 -12.81 3.81 -3.76
C CYS A 61 -13.75 4.46 -4.79
N PHE A 62 -15.05 4.21 -4.69
CA PHE A 62 -16.04 4.81 -5.57
C PHE A 62 -16.50 6.15 -5.01
N ASP A 63 -16.71 7.09 -5.92
CA ASP A 63 -17.44 8.31 -5.67
C ASP A 63 -18.88 8.08 -6.16
N LEU A 64 -19.83 8.20 -5.23
CA LEU A 64 -21.26 7.98 -5.43
C LEU A 64 -22.04 9.29 -5.36
N THR A 65 -21.37 10.44 -5.34
CA THR A 65 -21.99 11.77 -5.17
C THR A 65 -22.88 12.17 -6.37
N GLY A 66 -22.89 11.40 -7.46
CA GLY A 66 -23.72 11.68 -8.63
C GLY A 66 -24.36 10.43 -9.25
N GLN A 67 -25.03 10.61 -10.39
CA GLN A 67 -25.75 9.54 -11.09
C GLN A 67 -24.85 8.43 -11.63
N THR A 68 -23.55 8.70 -11.79
CA THR A 68 -22.58 7.74 -12.33
C THR A 68 -21.59 7.31 -11.26
N ARG A 69 -21.43 5.99 -11.08
CA ARG A 69 -20.39 5.39 -10.25
C ARG A 69 -19.00 5.65 -10.83
N ARG A 70 -18.23 6.56 -10.23
CA ARG A 70 -16.86 6.93 -10.65
C ARG A 70 -15.83 6.44 -9.64
N LEU A 71 -14.57 6.33 -10.06
CA LEU A 71 -13.46 6.04 -9.14
C LEU A 71 -12.85 7.34 -8.65
N LYS A 72 -12.50 7.39 -7.37
CA LYS A 72 -11.70 8.46 -6.78
C LYS A 72 -10.32 8.51 -7.45
N MET A 73 -9.72 9.71 -7.50
CA MET A 73 -8.43 9.95 -8.18
C MET A 73 -7.27 9.12 -7.60
N ASP A 74 -7.38 8.74 -6.33
CA ASP A 74 -6.37 7.96 -5.63
C ASP A 74 -6.67 6.44 -5.59
N ALA A 75 -7.78 6.00 -6.21
CA ALA A 75 -8.20 4.61 -6.22
C ALA A 75 -7.18 3.68 -6.90
N VAL A 76 -7.01 2.51 -6.30
CA VAL A 76 -6.14 1.43 -6.79
C VAL A 76 -6.90 0.10 -6.75
N PRO A 77 -6.78 -0.73 -7.81
CA PRO A 77 -7.41 -2.04 -7.82
C PRO A 77 -6.61 -2.95 -6.89
N THR A 78 -7.17 -3.28 -5.74
CA THR A 78 -6.46 -4.05 -4.72
C THR A 78 -7.06 -5.44 -4.51
N ILE A 79 -8.17 -5.72 -5.19
CA ILE A 79 -8.88 -7.00 -5.15
C ILE A 79 -8.57 -7.76 -6.44
N PHE A 80 -7.74 -8.80 -6.32
CA PHE A 80 -7.48 -9.73 -7.39
C PHE A 80 -7.38 -11.13 -6.79
N ASP A 81 -8.20 -12.04 -7.28
CA ASP A 81 -8.19 -13.44 -6.89
C ASP A 81 -7.24 -14.18 -7.82
N PHE A 82 -5.94 -13.92 -7.67
CA PHE A 82 -4.95 -14.76 -8.31
C PHE A 82 -4.93 -16.08 -7.53
N CYS A 83 -5.53 -17.14 -8.08
CA CYS A 83 -5.29 -18.50 -7.59
C CYS A 83 -3.81 -18.83 -7.82
N THR A 84 -2.94 -18.36 -6.94
CA THR A 84 -1.57 -18.84 -6.85
C THR A 84 -1.64 -20.08 -5.98
N HIS A 85 -1.57 -21.27 -6.59
CA HIS A 85 -1.05 -22.43 -5.87
C HIS A 85 0.20 -21.96 -5.13
N ILE A 86 0.20 -22.13 -3.82
CA ILE A 86 1.20 -21.63 -2.87
C ILE A 86 2.54 -22.23 -3.25
N LYS A 87 3.29 -21.57 -4.14
CA LYS A 87 4.73 -21.72 -4.25
C LYS A 87 5.30 -20.45 -3.64
N SER A 88 5.64 -20.57 -2.35
CA SER A 88 6.48 -19.61 -1.64
C SER A 88 7.74 -19.38 -2.46
N LEU A 89 7.76 -18.32 -3.27
CA LEU A 89 9.00 -17.83 -3.85
C LEU A 89 9.59 -16.90 -2.80
N LYS A 90 10.52 -17.46 -2.01
CA LYS A 90 11.46 -16.73 -1.17
C LYS A 90 12.04 -15.58 -2.01
N LEU A 91 11.56 -14.36 -1.78
CA LEU A 91 12.25 -13.17 -2.27
C LEU A 91 13.57 -13.13 -1.51
N LYS A 92 14.66 -13.50 -2.20
CA LYS A 92 16.01 -13.22 -1.73
C LYS A 92 16.10 -11.72 -1.48
N SER A 93 16.06 -11.33 -0.21
CA SER A 93 16.42 -9.99 0.23
C SER A 93 17.81 -9.70 -0.30
N ARG A 94 17.90 -8.85 -1.33
CA ARG A 94 19.17 -8.24 -1.69
C ARG A 94 19.44 -7.20 -0.62
N ASN A 95 20.28 -7.57 0.34
CA ASN A 95 21.02 -6.66 1.19
C ASN A 95 21.52 -5.48 0.35
N LEU A 96 20.94 -4.31 0.56
CA LEU A 96 21.54 -3.02 0.25
C LEU A 96 21.71 -2.28 1.58
N LEU A 97 22.52 -2.92 2.45
CA LEU A 97 23.39 -2.20 3.36
C LEU A 97 24.57 -1.68 2.53
N LYS A 98 25.12 -0.52 2.94
CA LYS A 98 26.12 0.33 2.27
C LYS A 98 25.43 1.38 1.38
N THR A 99 25.37 2.63 1.80
CA THR A 99 26.60 3.42 1.95
C THR A 99 26.52 4.36 3.14
N ASN A 100 27.60 4.28 3.91
CA ASN A 100 27.90 4.97 5.14
C ASN A 100 27.74 6.48 5.04
N ASN A 101 27.16 7.04 6.10
CA ASN A 101 27.59 8.31 6.65
C ASN A 101 29.08 8.23 6.93
N SER A 102 29.89 8.96 6.18
CA SER A 102 31.28 9.27 6.54
C SER A 102 31.48 10.76 6.34
N PHE A 103 31.23 11.51 7.42
CA PHE A 103 31.86 12.80 7.64
C PHE A 103 33.34 12.53 7.94
N PRO A 104 34.30 13.11 7.21
CA PRO A 104 35.67 13.16 7.70
C PRO A 104 35.80 14.34 8.69
N PRO A 105 36.34 14.13 9.89
CA PRO A 105 36.83 15.21 10.72
C PRO A 105 38.24 15.57 10.23
N THR A 106 38.36 16.72 9.56
CA THR A 106 39.66 17.34 9.26
C THR A 106 39.52 18.78 9.74
N GLY A 107 39.95 19.09 10.95
CA GLY A 107 41.32 19.53 11.23
C GLY A 107 41.31 21.06 11.39
N PRO A 108 41.86 21.65 12.46
CA PRO A 108 41.57 23.04 12.82
C PRO A 108 42.27 24.01 11.88
N CYS A 109 41.51 24.79 11.10
CA CYS A 109 42.02 25.99 10.44
C CYS A 109 41.58 27.24 11.20
N ASN A 110 42.52 27.82 11.95
CA ASN A 110 42.42 29.16 12.52
C ASN A 110 42.61 30.18 11.39
N LEU A 111 41.55 30.73 10.81
CA LEU A 111 41.62 32.02 10.10
C LEU A 111 40.32 32.81 10.29
N LYS A 112 40.49 33.98 10.91
CA LYS A 112 39.51 35.00 11.31
C LYS A 112 38.43 35.24 10.25
N LEU A 113 37.15 35.04 10.62
CA LEU A 113 36.03 35.54 9.84
C LEU A 113 34.98 36.17 10.76
N ASN A 114 34.67 37.44 10.46
CA ASN A 114 33.84 38.35 11.24
C ASN A 114 32.43 37.79 11.55
N GLY A 115 32.08 37.79 12.84
CA GLY A 115 30.79 38.06 13.52
C GLY A 115 29.42 37.61 13.00
N SER A 116 29.21 37.38 11.71
CA SER A 116 27.89 37.14 11.11
C SER A 116 27.71 35.76 10.49
N GLN A 117 28.80 34.99 10.27
CA GLN A 117 28.70 33.63 9.71
C GLN A 117 28.58 32.52 10.77
N GLN A 118 28.88 32.80 12.03
CA GLN A 118 28.86 31.79 13.10
C GLN A 118 27.44 31.39 13.52
N VAL A 119 26.44 32.26 13.32
CA VAL A 119 25.03 32.01 13.70
C VAL A 119 24.33 31.04 12.73
N LEU A 120 24.79 30.94 11.48
CA LEU A 120 24.14 30.09 10.47
C LEU A 120 24.44 28.59 10.67
N LEU A 121 25.48 28.25 11.43
CA LEU A 121 26.02 26.89 11.50
C LEU A 121 25.43 26.03 12.63
N GLU A 122 24.72 26.62 13.60
CA GLU A 122 24.16 25.89 14.75
C GLU A 122 22.79 25.27 14.52
N HIS A 123 22.08 25.65 13.47
CA HIS A 123 20.70 25.20 13.27
C HIS A 123 20.61 24.28 12.06
N SER A 124 20.35 22.99 12.31
CA SER A 124 20.15 21.97 11.26
C SER A 124 18.98 22.27 10.30
N TYR A 125 18.16 23.26 10.63
CA TYR A 125 17.08 23.79 9.82
C TYR A 125 17.41 25.10 9.07
N ALA A 126 18.59 25.70 9.27
CA ALA A 126 18.99 26.91 8.58
C ALA A 126 19.41 26.58 7.14
N PHE A 127 18.63 27.06 6.16
CA PHE A 127 18.99 26.97 4.75
C PHE A 127 19.82 28.19 4.35
N ARG A 128 20.91 27.99 3.59
CA ARG A 128 21.75 29.10 3.09
C ARG A 128 21.01 30.02 2.12
N ASN A 129 20.00 29.48 1.43
CA ASN A 129 19.21 30.18 0.43
C ASN A 129 17.73 29.77 0.54
N PRO A 130 16.75 30.69 0.48
CA PRO A 130 15.32 30.36 0.46
C PRO A 130 14.92 29.37 -0.65
N MET A 131 15.66 29.32 -1.77
CA MET A 131 15.43 28.34 -2.83
C MET A 131 15.74 26.90 -2.40
N GLU A 132 16.73 26.68 -1.52
CA GLU A 132 17.02 25.36 -0.95
C GLU A 132 15.90 24.91 -0.02
N ALA A 133 15.40 25.82 0.82
CA ALA A 133 14.25 25.57 1.69
C ALA A 133 13.01 25.18 0.86
N LYS A 134 12.69 25.95 -0.19
CA LYS A 134 11.57 25.67 -1.09
C LYS A 134 11.71 24.30 -1.77
N LYS A 135 12.92 23.96 -2.25
CA LYS A 135 13.19 22.64 -2.86
C LYS A 135 13.01 21.50 -1.85
N ARG A 136 13.43 21.71 -0.60
CA ARG A 136 13.25 20.72 0.47
C ARG A 136 11.79 20.52 0.85
N ILE A 137 11.02 21.61 0.97
CA ILE A 137 9.56 21.56 1.24
C ILE A 137 8.85 20.73 0.15
N ILE A 138 9.06 21.06 -1.13
CA ILE A 138 8.45 20.33 -2.25
C ILE A 138 8.83 18.83 -2.24
N LYS A 139 10.06 18.49 -1.83
CA LYS A 139 10.50 17.10 -1.68
C LYS A 139 9.73 16.38 -0.56
N LEU A 140 9.63 17.01 0.61
CA LEU A 140 8.94 16.45 1.77
C LEU A 140 7.44 16.30 1.53
N GLU A 141 6.79 17.26 0.87
CA GLU A 141 5.38 17.17 0.49
C GLU A 141 5.10 15.96 -0.40
N LYS A 142 5.96 15.71 -1.39
CA LYS A 142 5.88 14.52 -2.27
C LYS A 142 6.07 13.22 -1.49
N GLU A 143 6.97 13.22 -0.51
CA GLU A 143 7.24 12.07 0.36
C GLU A 143 6.06 11.76 1.28
N ILE A 144 5.51 12.78 1.95
CA ILE A 144 4.29 12.67 2.77
C ILE A 144 3.12 12.14 1.92
N ALA A 145 2.92 12.66 0.70
CA ALA A 145 1.87 12.18 -0.20
C ALA A 145 2.06 10.71 -0.60
N SER A 146 3.31 10.28 -0.82
CA SER A 146 3.66 8.89 -1.11
C SER A 146 3.39 7.97 0.09
N LEU A 147 3.79 8.38 1.30
CA LEU A 147 3.57 7.63 2.54
C LEU A 147 2.08 7.49 2.85
N ARG A 148 1.31 8.58 2.77
CA ARG A 148 -0.17 8.56 2.93
C ARG A 148 -0.82 7.57 1.96
N LYS A 149 -0.38 7.52 0.70
CA LYS A 149 -0.87 6.55 -0.30
C LYS A 149 -0.52 5.11 0.05
N LYS A 150 0.72 4.85 0.50
CA LYS A 150 1.16 3.51 0.92
C LYS A 150 0.35 3.04 2.13
N MET A 151 0.20 3.90 3.14
CA MET A 151 -0.62 3.65 4.33
C MET A 151 -2.06 3.31 3.93
N LYS A 152 -2.69 4.10 3.04
CA LYS A 152 -4.03 3.80 2.52
C LYS A 152 -4.10 2.40 1.89
N THR A 153 -3.15 2.06 1.01
CA THR A 153 -3.12 0.75 0.37
C THR A 153 -2.92 -0.39 1.38
N CYS A 154 -2.12 -0.17 2.42
CA CYS A 154 -1.88 -1.11 3.50
C CYS A 154 -3.16 -1.36 4.31
N LEU A 155 -3.79 -0.30 4.80
CA LEU A 155 -5.07 -0.36 5.51
C LEU A 155 -6.17 -1.03 4.67
N GLN A 156 -6.19 -0.80 3.35
CA GLN A 156 -7.11 -1.51 2.46
C GLN A 156 -6.84 -3.02 2.44
N ARG A 157 -5.57 -3.45 2.42
CA ARG A 157 -5.20 -4.88 2.49
C ARG A 157 -5.60 -5.49 3.82
N GLU A 158 -5.28 -4.82 4.92
CA GLU A 158 -5.61 -5.23 6.28
C GLU A 158 -7.13 -5.38 6.48
N ARG A 159 -7.93 -4.39 6.05
CA ARG A 159 -9.39 -4.47 6.10
C ARG A 159 -9.92 -5.67 5.32
N ARG A 160 -9.30 -6.01 4.18
CA ARG A 160 -9.70 -7.20 3.40
C ARG A 160 -9.32 -8.50 4.10
N ALA A 161 -8.12 -8.58 4.67
CA ALA A 161 -7.69 -9.72 5.46
C ALA A 161 -8.66 -9.94 6.63
N THR A 162 -8.97 -8.88 7.37
CA THR A 162 -9.94 -8.89 8.48
C THR A 162 -11.33 -9.34 8.03
N ARG A 163 -11.87 -8.80 6.91
CA ARG A 163 -13.17 -9.26 6.38
C ARG A 163 -13.17 -10.73 5.98
N ARG A 164 -12.10 -11.22 5.35
CA ARG A 164 -11.95 -12.65 4.99
C ARG A 164 -11.91 -13.50 6.26
N TRP A 165 -11.17 -13.05 7.26
CA TRP A 165 -11.07 -13.70 8.57
C TRP A 165 -12.42 -13.80 9.28
N ILE A 166 -13.16 -12.69 9.36
CA ILE A 166 -14.51 -12.68 9.96
C ILE A 166 -15.43 -13.67 9.23
N LYS A 167 -15.44 -13.68 7.89
CA LYS A 167 -16.24 -14.63 7.11
C LYS A 167 -15.86 -16.09 7.39
N ALA A 168 -14.56 -16.40 7.42
CA ALA A 168 -14.08 -17.73 7.74
C ALA A 168 -14.48 -18.15 9.16
N THR A 169 -14.35 -17.26 10.13
CA THR A 169 -14.75 -17.48 11.53
C THR A 169 -16.24 -17.73 11.65
N CYS A 170 -17.08 -16.92 11.01
CA CYS A 170 -18.54 -17.14 11.00
C CYS A 170 -18.90 -18.49 10.38
N PHE A 171 -18.22 -18.87 9.29
CA PHE A 171 -18.44 -20.16 8.64
C PHE A 171 -18.08 -21.33 9.57
N VAL A 172 -16.91 -21.32 10.21
CA VAL A 172 -16.49 -22.36 11.16
C VAL A 172 -17.47 -22.46 12.33
N LYS A 173 -17.91 -21.33 12.91
CA LYS A 173 -18.91 -21.31 13.98
C LYS A 173 -20.27 -21.84 13.53
N SER A 174 -20.67 -21.58 12.28
CA SER A 174 -21.92 -22.13 11.74
C SER A 174 -21.87 -23.65 11.58
N LEU A 175 -20.72 -24.21 11.19
CA LEU A 175 -20.52 -25.66 11.10
C LEU A 175 -20.57 -26.33 12.48
N GLU A 176 -19.98 -25.68 13.49
CA GLU A 176 -20.06 -26.13 14.88
C GLU A 176 -21.51 -26.12 15.39
N ALA A 177 -22.28 -25.06 15.11
CA ALA A 177 -23.69 -24.97 15.48
C ALA A 177 -24.58 -26.01 14.77
N SER A 178 -24.22 -26.41 13.55
CA SER A 178 -24.90 -27.47 12.80
C SER A 178 -24.44 -28.89 13.17
N ASN A 179 -23.67 -29.06 14.26
CA ASN A 179 -23.08 -30.33 14.71
C ASN A 179 -22.23 -31.04 13.63
N MET A 180 -21.69 -30.30 12.66
CA MET A 180 -20.78 -30.83 11.63
C MET A 180 -19.32 -30.84 12.11
N LEU A 181 -19.03 -30.12 13.20
CA LEU A 181 -17.74 -30.11 13.88
C LEU A 181 -17.98 -30.32 15.38
N PRO A 182 -17.15 -31.11 16.06
CA PRO A 182 -17.17 -31.17 17.52
C PRO A 182 -17.12 -29.79 18.18
N LYS A 183 -17.89 -29.64 19.26
CA LYS A 183 -17.94 -28.40 20.05
C LYS A 183 -16.55 -28.06 20.60
N GLY A 184 -16.15 -26.80 20.54
CA GLY A 184 -14.84 -26.30 20.95
C GLY A 184 -13.75 -26.36 19.87
N ILE A 185 -14.00 -26.98 18.72
CA ILE A 185 -13.00 -27.04 17.63
C ILE A 185 -12.67 -25.66 17.07
N SER A 186 -13.65 -24.75 17.01
CA SER A 186 -13.40 -23.39 16.50
C SER A 186 -12.35 -22.64 17.33
N GLU A 187 -12.30 -22.89 18.64
CA GLU A 187 -11.31 -22.30 19.56
C GLU A 187 -9.89 -22.84 19.33
N GLN A 188 -9.74 -24.03 18.76
CA GLN A 188 -8.43 -24.60 18.42
C GLN A 188 -7.99 -24.24 16.99
N ILE A 189 -8.90 -24.36 16.02
CA ILE A 189 -8.59 -24.14 14.61
C ILE A 189 -8.33 -22.66 14.33
N LEU A 190 -9.11 -21.74 14.92
CA LEU A 190 -8.99 -20.32 14.57
C LEU A 190 -7.65 -19.72 15.02
N PRO A 191 -7.18 -19.88 16.28
CA PRO A 191 -5.86 -19.39 16.67
C PRO A 191 -4.72 -20.06 15.90
N THR A 192 -4.82 -21.37 15.64
CA THR A 192 -3.81 -22.11 14.84
C THR A 192 -3.78 -21.65 13.38
N ALA A 193 -4.93 -21.30 12.81
CA ALA A 193 -5.00 -20.70 11.48
C ALA A 193 -4.35 -19.32 11.47
N LEU A 194 -4.53 -18.51 12.51
CA LEU A 194 -3.89 -17.20 12.65
C LEU A 194 -2.37 -17.29 12.86
N SER A 195 -1.88 -18.27 13.63
CA SER A 195 -0.44 -18.44 13.87
C SER A 195 0.32 -18.89 12.62
N ASN A 196 -0.36 -19.59 11.71
CA ASN A 196 0.18 -20.03 10.43
C ASN A 196 -0.01 -19.01 9.29
N LEU A 197 -0.65 -17.87 9.53
CA LEU A 197 -0.55 -16.76 8.58
C LEU A 197 0.89 -16.22 8.63
N PRO A 198 1.56 -16.00 7.48
CA PRO A 198 2.88 -15.41 7.45
C PRO A 198 2.87 -14.09 8.23
N LEU A 199 3.46 -14.12 9.42
CA LEU A 199 3.58 -13.01 10.34
C LEU A 199 4.36 -11.84 9.70
N GLU A 200 5.04 -12.12 8.59
CA GLU A 200 5.70 -11.19 7.67
C GLU A 200 4.77 -10.06 7.16
N ASP A 201 3.45 -10.28 7.07
CA ASP A 201 2.48 -9.25 6.65
C ASP A 201 1.89 -8.44 7.82
N LEU A 202 2.09 -8.87 9.08
CA LEU A 202 1.56 -8.21 10.30
C LEU A 202 2.67 -7.55 11.15
N LYS A 203 3.91 -8.07 11.12
CA LYS A 203 5.04 -7.58 11.93
C LYS A 203 5.62 -6.22 11.52
N SER A 204 5.12 -5.59 10.46
CA SER A 204 5.55 -4.24 10.09
C SER A 204 4.92 -3.12 10.95
N LEU A 205 4.03 -3.44 11.89
CA LEU A 205 3.32 -2.45 12.72
C LEU A 205 3.78 -2.35 14.17
N GLU A 206 4.46 -3.35 14.73
CA GLU A 206 4.94 -3.30 16.12
C GLU A 206 6.35 -2.71 16.26
N GLN A 207 7.18 -2.79 15.21
CA GLN A 207 8.59 -2.37 15.31
C GLN A 207 8.83 -0.87 15.05
N ASP A 208 7.82 -0.10 14.60
CA ASP A 208 7.94 1.35 14.33
C ASP A 208 7.35 2.22 15.47
N GLN A 209 6.82 1.60 16.53
CA GLN A 209 6.32 2.28 17.74
C GLN A 209 7.36 2.36 18.87
N GLN A 210 8.42 1.54 18.84
CA GLN A 210 9.47 1.55 19.87
C GLN A 210 10.58 2.61 19.65
N ASP A 211 10.69 3.21 18.45
CA ASP A 211 11.69 4.25 18.16
C ASP A 211 11.16 5.69 18.30
N LYS A 212 9.95 5.89 18.85
CA LYS A 212 9.34 7.22 19.03
C LYS A 212 9.17 7.68 20.48
N THR A 213 9.78 6.99 21.44
CA THR A 213 9.87 7.44 22.83
C THR A 213 11.29 7.91 23.13
N VAL A 214 11.67 9.06 22.59
CA VAL A 214 12.74 9.87 23.19
C VAL A 214 12.06 10.89 24.10
N PRO A 215 12.29 10.86 25.43
CA PRO A 215 11.79 11.88 26.32
C PRO A 215 12.62 13.15 26.11
N ILE A 216 11.97 14.23 25.71
CA ILE A 216 12.57 15.57 25.78
C ILE A 216 12.21 16.10 27.16
N LEU A 217 13.22 16.14 28.04
CA LEU A 217 13.32 17.07 29.16
C LEU A 217 13.43 18.50 28.63
#